data_AF-A0A1B6FDM4-F1
#
_entry.id   AF-A0A1B6FDM4-F1
#
_cell.length_a   1.000
_cell.length_b   1.000
_cell.length_c   1.000
_cell.angle_alpha   90.00
_cell.angle_beta   90.00
_cell.angle_gamma   90.00
#
_symmetry.space_group_name_H-M   'P 1'
#
loop_
_entity.id
_entity.type
_entity.pdbx_description
1 polymer ?
#
loop_
_entity_poly.entity_id
_entity_poly.type
_entity_poly.pdbx_seq_one_letter_code
_entity_poly.pdbx_strand_id
1 'polypeptide(L)'
;DTVIVKEVDDDDDKRNPQYIPKKGNFYEHDNRVNSSKDEENDEKSVSETTPVKTVVTKPERKSVTDKWSHDLYDESKQSPISRTELISKYGYDIRNEEGAPKSRRKRRYTRCQVKYTRNWADESAYAKPMALKKMGPRAVKSVTLVRK
;
A
#
# COMPACT_ATOMS: atom_id res chain seq x y z
N ASP A 1 46.83 -18.88 -4.93
CA ASP A 1 46.01 -17.66 -5.07
C ASP A 1 44.76 -17.78 -4.22
N THR A 2 44.74 -17.13 -3.06
CA THR A 2 43.54 -17.07 -2.21
C THR A 2 42.70 -15.87 -2.63
N VAL A 3 41.55 -16.13 -3.26
CA VAL A 3 40.60 -15.09 -3.65
C VAL A 3 39.91 -14.58 -2.39
N ILE A 4 40.23 -13.34 -1.98
CA ILE A 4 39.50 -12.64 -0.93
C ILE A 4 38.15 -12.23 -1.51
N VAL A 5 37.07 -12.89 -1.08
CA VAL A 5 35.70 -12.48 -1.41
C VAL A 5 35.34 -11.34 -0.46
N LYS A 6 35.18 -10.12 -1.00
CA LYS A 6 34.62 -9.01 -0.23
C LYS A 6 33.15 -9.32 0.05
N GLU A 7 32.80 -9.46 1.32
CA GLU A 7 31.40 -9.57 1.76
C GLU A 7 30.72 -8.21 1.53
N VAL A 8 29.58 -8.24 0.84
CA VAL A 8 28.81 -7.03 0.49
C VAL A 8 27.74 -6.85 1.56
N ASP A 9 27.60 -5.63 2.10
CA ASP A 9 26.56 -5.31 3.08
C ASP A 9 25.16 -5.44 2.44
N ASP A 10 24.15 -5.69 3.27
CA ASP A 10 22.77 -5.93 2.85
C ASP A 10 22.18 -4.75 2.05
N ASP A 11 22.65 -3.52 2.30
CA ASP A 11 22.22 -2.32 1.57
C ASP A 11 22.95 -2.10 0.22
N ASP A 12 24.04 -2.82 -0.03
CA ASP A 12 24.82 -2.76 -1.26
C ASP A 12 24.59 -4.00 -2.17
N ASP A 13 24.03 -5.10 -1.64
CA ASP A 13 23.66 -6.28 -2.44
C ASP A 13 22.32 -6.08 -3.18
N LYS A 14 22.40 -5.94 -4.51
CA LYS A 14 21.24 -5.81 -5.42
C LYS A 14 20.21 -6.93 -5.32
N ARG A 15 20.58 -8.11 -4.82
CA ARG A 15 19.67 -9.25 -4.63
C ARG A 15 18.98 -9.21 -3.27
N ASN A 16 19.50 -8.44 -2.32
CA ASN A 16 18.89 -8.24 -1.02
C ASN A 16 17.76 -7.19 -1.13
N PRO A 17 16.55 -7.46 -0.59
CA PRO A 17 15.47 -6.47 -0.57
C PRO A 17 15.81 -5.17 0.18
N GLN A 18 16.83 -5.19 1.04
CA GLN A 18 17.31 -4.02 1.77
C GLN A 18 18.24 -3.11 0.94
N TYR A 19 18.56 -3.49 -0.30
CA TYR A 19 19.41 -2.72 -1.21
C TYR A 19 18.94 -1.28 -1.39
N ILE A 20 19.88 -0.33 -1.29
CA ILE A 20 19.66 1.10 -1.54
C ILE A 20 20.37 1.49 -2.84
N PRO A 21 19.64 1.70 -3.96
CA PRO A 21 20.27 2.17 -5.20
C PRO A 21 20.84 3.58 -5.02
N LYS A 22 22.17 3.71 -5.00
CA LYS A 22 22.88 5.00 -4.95
C LYS A 22 23.55 5.37 -6.29
N LYS A 23 23.55 4.44 -7.26
CA LYS A 23 24.17 4.61 -8.59
C LYS A 23 23.13 5.09 -9.61
N GLY A 24 23.24 6.33 -10.07
CA GLY A 24 22.46 6.89 -11.19
C GLY A 24 22.11 8.36 -11.00
N ASN A 25 21.58 8.99 -12.05
CA ASN A 25 21.25 10.42 -12.06
C ASN A 25 20.15 10.83 -11.05
N PHE A 26 19.37 9.85 -10.56
CA PHE A 26 18.35 10.09 -9.53
C PHE A 26 18.96 10.28 -8.13
N TYR A 27 20.22 9.88 -7.92
CA TYR A 27 20.95 10.10 -6.67
C TYR A 27 21.72 11.42 -6.78
N GLU A 28 21.02 12.51 -6.48
CA GLU A 28 21.53 13.88 -6.63
C GLU A 28 22.34 14.36 -5.41
N HIS A 29 22.83 13.43 -4.59
CA HIS A 29 23.68 13.75 -3.46
C HIS A 29 25.15 13.82 -3.87
N ASP A 30 25.85 14.72 -3.20
CA ASP A 30 27.28 14.91 -3.40
C ASP A 30 28.08 13.93 -2.53
N ASN A 31 28.91 13.12 -3.17
CA ASN A 31 29.68 12.05 -2.52
C ASN A 31 31.09 12.49 -2.09
N ARG A 32 31.36 13.79 -1.97
CA ARG A 32 32.66 14.35 -1.57
C ARG A 32 33.26 13.78 -0.27
N VAL A 33 32.45 13.22 0.63
CA VAL A 33 32.91 12.59 1.89
C VAL A 33 33.36 11.13 1.70
N ASN A 34 32.93 10.45 0.63
CA ASN A 34 33.17 9.01 0.42
C ASN A 34 34.33 8.71 -0.54
N SER A 35 34.94 9.74 -1.15
CA SER A 35 36.06 9.59 -2.10
C SER A 35 37.33 8.95 -1.52
N SER A 36 37.38 8.71 -0.20
CA SER A 36 38.53 8.13 0.49
C SER A 36 38.46 6.60 0.66
N LYS A 37 37.34 5.93 0.31
CA LYS A 37 37.15 4.51 0.70
C LYS A 37 36.71 3.53 -0.38
N ASP A 38 36.17 3.97 -1.52
CA ASP A 38 35.50 3.08 -2.49
C ASP A 38 36.20 2.94 -3.86
N GLU A 39 37.52 3.17 -3.94
CA GLU A 39 38.30 3.12 -5.20
C GLU A 39 38.68 1.70 -5.69
N GLU A 40 38.09 0.61 -5.20
CA GLU A 40 38.52 -0.75 -5.56
C GLU A 40 37.46 -1.68 -6.18
N ASN A 41 36.27 -1.20 -6.58
CA ASN A 41 35.29 -2.09 -7.22
C ASN A 41 34.37 -1.42 -8.27
N ASP A 42 34.92 -0.56 -9.11
CA ASP A 42 34.21 -0.08 -10.31
C ASP A 42 35.07 -0.28 -11.58
N GLU A 43 35.67 -1.46 -11.73
CA GLU A 43 36.16 -1.96 -13.02
C GLU A 43 35.10 -2.84 -13.71
N LYS A 44 34.00 -2.24 -14.22
CA LYS A 44 33.31 -2.68 -15.47
C LYS A 44 32.16 -1.74 -15.87
N SER A 45 32.47 -0.54 -16.34
CA SER A 45 31.68 0.08 -17.40
C SER A 45 32.59 0.89 -18.31
N VAL A 46 33.21 0.18 -19.25
CA VAL A 46 33.79 0.74 -20.46
C VAL A 46 32.67 1.42 -21.24
N SER A 47 32.65 2.75 -21.20
CA SER A 47 32.42 3.56 -22.38
C SER A 47 33.52 4.61 -22.42
N GLU A 48 34.60 4.22 -23.07
CA GLU A 48 35.72 5.01 -23.52
C GLU A 48 35.21 6.23 -24.32
N THR A 49 35.17 7.40 -23.70
CA THR A 49 35.30 8.68 -24.40
C THR A 49 36.04 9.63 -23.46
N THR A 50 37.28 9.92 -23.81
CA THR A 50 38.06 11.01 -23.23
C THR A 50 37.26 12.32 -23.30
N PRO A 51 37.04 13.06 -22.20
CA PRO A 51 36.59 14.43 -22.32
C PRO A 51 37.79 15.27 -22.75
N VAL A 52 38.03 15.37 -24.06
CA VAL A 52 38.58 16.59 -24.64
C VAL A 52 37.80 17.73 -23.98
N LYS A 53 38.50 18.71 -23.40
CA LYS A 53 37.91 19.96 -22.88
C LYS A 53 37.23 20.69 -24.03
N THR A 54 36.06 20.20 -24.44
CA THR A 54 35.12 20.93 -25.26
C THR A 54 34.54 21.98 -24.33
N VAL A 55 34.80 23.23 -24.69
CA VAL A 55 34.18 24.40 -24.08
C VAL A 55 32.69 24.07 -23.98
N VAL A 56 32.21 23.87 -22.75
CA VAL A 56 30.79 23.61 -22.48
C VAL A 56 30.07 24.90 -22.79
N THR A 57 29.78 25.11 -24.07
CA THR A 57 28.78 26.08 -24.50
C THR A 57 27.51 25.65 -23.82
N LYS A 58 27.10 26.48 -22.86
CA LYS A 58 25.85 26.31 -22.11
C LYS A 58 24.77 25.94 -23.13
N PRO A 59 24.11 24.77 -22.99
CA PRO A 59 23.15 24.32 -23.99
C PRO A 59 22.16 25.45 -24.20
N GLU A 60 22.11 25.93 -25.45
CA GLU A 60 21.22 27.00 -25.86
C GLU A 60 19.82 26.64 -25.37
N ARG A 61 19.21 27.54 -24.59
CA ARG A 61 17.91 27.28 -23.95
C ARG A 61 16.96 26.89 -25.07
N LYS A 62 16.50 25.64 -25.05
CA LYS A 62 15.61 25.08 -26.07
C LYS A 62 14.50 26.08 -26.36
N SER A 63 14.29 26.33 -27.65
CA SER A 63 13.42 27.36 -28.20
C SER A 63 12.03 27.33 -27.56
N VAL A 64 11.32 28.46 -27.62
CA VAL A 64 9.94 28.69 -27.13
C VAL A 64 8.93 27.59 -27.50
N THR A 65 9.27 26.75 -28.48
CA THR A 65 8.55 25.56 -28.93
C THR A 65 8.58 24.37 -27.95
N ASP A 66 9.53 24.31 -27.00
CA ASP A 66 9.68 23.22 -26.03
C ASP A 66 8.99 23.55 -24.70
N LYS A 67 7.96 24.40 -24.76
CA LYS A 67 7.07 24.69 -23.65
C LYS A 67 6.01 23.59 -23.58
N TRP A 68 5.65 23.18 -22.37
CA TRP A 68 4.52 22.28 -22.17
C TRP A 68 3.25 22.92 -22.78
N SER A 69 2.64 22.21 -23.72
CA SER A 69 1.43 22.62 -24.42
C SER A 69 0.25 21.73 -24.02
N HIS A 70 -0.96 22.09 -24.47
CA HIS A 70 -2.19 21.32 -24.27
C HIS A 70 -2.58 20.62 -25.58
N ASP A 71 -1.65 19.89 -26.19
CA ASP A 71 -1.77 19.24 -27.50
C ASP A 71 -2.89 18.21 -27.60
N LEU A 72 -3.18 17.50 -26.51
CA LEU A 72 -4.25 16.49 -26.41
C LEU A 72 -5.54 17.00 -25.75
N TYR A 73 -5.60 18.28 -25.37
CA TYR A 73 -6.78 18.85 -24.74
C TYR A 73 -7.88 19.13 -25.76
N ASP A 74 -9.09 18.66 -25.46
CA ASP A 74 -10.29 18.88 -26.27
C ASP A 74 -11.47 19.17 -25.34
N GLU A 75 -11.93 20.43 -25.33
CA GLU A 75 -13.01 20.93 -24.47
C GLU A 75 -14.27 20.06 -24.55
N SER A 76 -14.59 19.53 -25.73
CA SER A 76 -15.80 18.72 -25.94
C SER A 76 -15.78 17.41 -25.13
N LYS A 77 -14.60 16.78 -25.03
CA LYS A 77 -14.38 15.52 -24.30
C LYS A 77 -14.08 15.71 -22.82
N GLN A 78 -13.63 16.90 -22.44
CA GLN A 78 -13.43 17.26 -21.04
C GLN A 78 -14.74 17.64 -20.33
N SER A 79 -15.84 17.74 -21.09
CA SER A 79 -17.17 17.94 -20.50
C SER A 79 -17.51 16.79 -19.53
N PRO A 80 -18.23 17.08 -18.43
CA PRO A 80 -18.68 16.04 -17.52
C PRO A 80 -19.52 15.01 -18.28
N ILE A 81 -19.25 13.72 -18.03
CA ILE A 81 -19.94 12.59 -18.64
C ILE A 81 -21.46 12.82 -18.76
N SER A 82 -22.06 12.55 -19.91
CA SER A 82 -23.46 12.91 -20.13
C SER A 82 -24.40 12.07 -19.24
N ARG A 83 -25.62 12.57 -18.99
CA ARG A 83 -26.63 11.84 -18.19
C ARG A 83 -26.99 10.49 -18.83
N THR A 84 -27.09 10.44 -20.15
CA THR A 84 -27.40 9.21 -20.91
C THR A 84 -26.28 8.19 -20.77
N GLU A 85 -25.02 8.64 -20.78
CA GLU A 85 -23.86 7.77 -20.61
C GLU A 85 -23.74 7.25 -19.17
N LEU A 86 -24.06 8.09 -18.17
CA LEU A 86 -24.17 7.67 -16.77
C LEU A 86 -25.20 6.55 -16.59
N ILE A 87 -26.40 6.75 -17.13
CA ILE A 87 -27.48 5.74 -17.08
C ILE A 87 -27.05 4.48 -17.85
N SER A 88 -26.36 4.61 -18.97
CA SER A 88 -25.86 3.46 -19.75
C SER A 88 -24.80 2.65 -18.98
N LYS A 89 -23.90 3.32 -18.22
CA LYS A 89 -22.81 2.66 -17.48
C LYS A 89 -23.24 2.10 -16.14
N TYR A 90 -24.10 2.82 -15.41
CA TYR A 90 -24.47 2.49 -14.03
C TYR A 90 -25.91 2.02 -13.87
N GLY A 91 -26.73 2.10 -14.92
CA GLY A 91 -28.17 1.81 -14.86
C GLY A 91 -29.00 2.91 -14.19
N TYR A 92 -28.34 3.95 -13.68
CA TYR A 92 -28.94 5.10 -13.04
C TYR A 92 -27.99 6.31 -13.10
N ASP A 93 -28.54 7.49 -12.90
CA ASP A 93 -27.76 8.72 -12.86
C ASP A 93 -27.13 8.90 -11.47
N ILE A 94 -25.85 8.54 -11.31
CA ILE A 94 -25.14 8.61 -10.01
C ILE A 94 -25.03 10.04 -9.44
N ARG A 95 -25.29 11.07 -10.25
CA ARG A 95 -25.30 12.45 -9.79
C ARG A 95 -26.60 12.80 -9.06
N ASN A 96 -27.67 12.06 -9.32
CA ASN A 96 -28.99 12.29 -8.76
C ASN A 96 -29.39 11.13 -7.85
N GLU A 97 -29.94 11.42 -6.67
CA GLU A 97 -30.30 10.40 -5.68
C GLU A 97 -31.63 9.68 -5.98
N GLU A 98 -32.32 10.05 -7.07
CA GLU A 98 -33.56 9.41 -7.54
C GLU A 98 -33.40 7.92 -7.92
N GLY A 99 -32.16 7.39 -7.99
CA GLY A 99 -31.88 5.94 -7.92
C GLY A 99 -30.42 5.64 -8.26
N ALA A 100 -29.77 4.50 -7.91
CA ALA A 100 -30.12 3.38 -7.04
C ALA A 100 -29.00 3.17 -5.99
N PRO A 101 -29.31 3.25 -4.70
CA PRO A 101 -29.53 2.03 -3.91
C PRO A 101 -30.74 2.11 -2.96
N LYS A 102 -31.50 1.01 -2.84
CA LYS A 102 -32.61 0.89 -1.87
C LYS A 102 -32.10 0.47 -0.49
N SER A 103 -32.57 1.22 0.51
CA SER A 103 -32.32 1.11 1.95
C SER A 103 -31.97 -0.30 2.42
N ARG A 104 -30.79 -0.42 3.05
CA ARG A 104 -30.41 -1.58 3.86
C ARG A 104 -31.60 -2.00 4.73
N ARG A 105 -32.08 -3.24 4.56
CA ARG A 105 -33.11 -3.79 5.45
C ARG A 105 -32.67 -3.60 6.90
N LYS A 106 -33.51 -2.93 7.70
CA LYS A 106 -33.27 -2.71 9.12
C LYS A 106 -33.04 -4.07 9.77
N ARG A 107 -31.80 -4.32 10.20
CA ARG A 107 -31.43 -5.57 10.89
C ARG A 107 -32.33 -5.67 12.13
N ARG A 108 -33.23 -6.64 12.17
CA ARG A 108 -34.06 -6.99 13.34
C ARG A 108 -33.25 -7.56 14.52
N TYR A 109 -31.96 -7.22 14.61
CA TYR A 109 -31.07 -7.57 15.72
C TYR A 109 -30.07 -6.44 16.04
N THR A 110 -30.40 -5.17 15.78
CA THR A 110 -29.69 -4.05 16.45
C THR A 110 -30.12 -3.89 17.92
N ARG A 111 -31.01 -4.74 18.42
CA ARG A 111 -31.22 -4.94 19.85
C ARG A 111 -30.35 -6.10 20.32
N CYS A 112 -29.05 -5.85 20.37
CA CYS A 112 -28.16 -6.45 21.35
C CYS A 112 -27.08 -5.41 21.62
N GLN A 113 -27.46 -4.33 22.31
CA GLN A 113 -26.46 -3.58 23.06
C GLN A 113 -26.05 -4.44 24.24
N VAL A 114 -25.06 -5.31 24.06
CA VAL A 114 -24.19 -5.63 25.20
C VAL A 114 -23.30 -4.40 25.33
N LYS A 115 -23.77 -3.41 26.10
CA LYS A 115 -22.90 -2.32 26.52
C LYS A 115 -21.80 -2.97 27.35
N TYR A 116 -20.56 -2.92 26.88
CA TYR A 116 -19.42 -3.24 27.72
C TYR A 116 -19.44 -2.24 28.88
N THR A 117 -19.83 -2.70 30.07
CA THR A 117 -19.51 -2.02 31.34
C THR A 117 -18.11 -2.43 31.81
N ARG A 118 -17.25 -2.82 30.86
CA ARG A 118 -15.89 -3.29 31.07
C ARG A 118 -14.99 -2.07 31.21
N ASN A 119 -14.65 -1.71 32.44
CA ASN A 119 -13.62 -0.72 32.71
C ASN A 119 -12.24 -1.42 32.74
N TRP A 120 -11.18 -0.67 32.46
CA TRP A 120 -9.81 -1.19 32.49
C TRP A 120 -9.37 -1.70 33.88
N ALA A 121 -10.10 -1.30 34.92
CA ALA A 121 -9.92 -1.72 36.31
C ALA A 121 -10.61 -3.05 36.67
N ASP A 122 -11.39 -3.64 35.75
CA ASP A 122 -12.02 -4.93 35.96
C ASP A 122 -10.98 -6.04 35.81
N GLU A 123 -10.23 -6.36 36.86
CA GLU A 123 -9.18 -7.39 36.83
C GLU A 123 -9.76 -8.82 36.73
N SER A 124 -11.01 -9.02 37.18
CA SER A 124 -11.74 -10.28 37.04
C SER A 124 -11.92 -10.71 35.58
N ALA A 125 -11.78 -9.73 34.67
CA ALA A 125 -11.78 -9.89 33.23
C ALA A 125 -10.70 -10.79 32.66
N TYR A 126 -9.50 -10.64 33.22
CA TYR A 126 -8.27 -11.22 32.73
C TYR A 126 -7.91 -12.47 33.53
N ALA A 127 -8.67 -12.76 34.59
CA ALA A 127 -8.67 -14.05 35.20
C ALA A 127 -9.07 -15.08 34.13
N LYS A 128 -8.09 -15.88 33.70
CA LYS A 128 -8.32 -17.05 32.84
C LYS A 128 -9.45 -17.84 33.51
N PRO A 129 -10.56 -18.13 32.82
CA PRO A 129 -11.62 -18.92 33.41
C PRO A 129 -11.00 -20.28 33.72
N MET A 130 -10.68 -20.50 34.99
CA MET A 130 -10.35 -21.83 35.48
C MET A 130 -11.53 -22.68 35.03
N ALA A 131 -11.24 -23.67 34.19
CA ALA A 131 -12.25 -24.45 33.50
C ALA A 131 -13.19 -25.10 34.54
N LEU A 132 -14.25 -24.39 34.91
CA LEU A 132 -15.42 -24.97 35.51
C LEU A 132 -16.00 -25.83 34.41
N LYS A 133 -15.56 -27.09 34.43
CA LYS A 133 -16.10 -28.20 33.69
C LYS A 133 -17.62 -28.06 33.81
N LYS A 134 -18.26 -27.63 32.72
CA LYS A 134 -19.72 -27.54 32.63
C LYS A 134 -20.23 -28.95 32.87
N MET A 135 -20.56 -29.28 34.12
CA MET A 135 -21.36 -30.44 34.42
C MET A 135 -22.73 -30.11 33.85
N GLY A 136 -22.97 -30.57 32.62
CA GLY A 136 -24.28 -30.48 31.99
C GLY A 136 -25.32 -31.13 32.90
N PRO A 137 -26.58 -30.70 32.82
CA PRO A 137 -27.63 -31.26 33.66
C PRO A 137 -27.70 -32.77 33.45
N ARG A 138 -27.58 -33.55 34.54
CA ARG A 138 -27.84 -35.00 34.52
C ARG A 138 -29.27 -35.20 34.02
N ALA A 139 -29.43 -35.92 32.91
CA ALA A 139 -30.73 -36.31 32.39
C ALA A 139 -31.46 -37.17 33.43
N VAL A 140 -32.48 -36.60 34.08
CA VAL A 140 -33.44 -37.38 34.85
C VAL A 140 -34.39 -38.03 33.84
N LYS A 141 -34.26 -39.35 33.66
CA LYS A 141 -35.22 -40.13 32.87
C LYS A 141 -36.55 -40.11 33.62
N SER A 142 -37.56 -39.44 33.09
CA SER A 142 -38.93 -39.54 33.59
C SER A 142 -39.44 -40.96 33.33
N VAL A 143 -39.70 -41.70 34.41
CA VAL A 143 -40.40 -42.98 34.37
C VAL A 143 -41.88 -42.67 34.14
N THR A 144 -42.39 -43.00 32.95
CA THR A 144 -43.83 -42.94 32.66
C THR A 144 -44.52 -44.13 33.30
N LEU A 145 -45.29 -43.88 34.37
CA LEU A 145 -46.19 -44.88 34.96
C LEU A 145 -47.46 -44.94 34.11
N VAL A 146 -47.61 -45.99 33.31
CA VAL A 146 -48.88 -46.35 32.66
C VAL A 146 -49.85 -46.78 33.76
N ARG A 147 -50.93 -46.02 33.94
CA ARG A 147 -52.09 -46.45 34.73
C ARG A 147 -53.11 -47.07 33.78
N LYS A 148 -53.56 -48.26 34.14
CA LYS A 148 -54.60 -49.05 33.49
C LYS A 148 -55.84 -49.00 34.35
#